data_AF-A0A962WLL8-F1
#
_entry.id   AF-A0A962WLL8-F1
#
_cell.length_a   1.000
_cell.length_b   1.000
_cell.length_c   1.000
_cell.angle_alpha   90.00
_cell.angle_beta   90.00
_cell.angle_gamma   90.00
#
_symmetry.space_group_name_H-M   'P 1'
#
loop_
_entity.id
_entity.type
_entity.pdbx_description
1 polymer ?
#
loop_
_entity_poly.entity_id
_entity_poly.type
_entity_poly.pdbx_seq_one_letter_code
_entity_poly.pdbx_strand_id
1 'polypeptide(L)'
;QLYPELDLWRTAKPFLEQWVRERVGGRAILRELKQQAPRWAETLPRLPVLLHDVLKQSSEGQLQMRLTSEDLTEIRREIRRANRRTVQSVVGAALVISAAAVYGLSGYQPHMVWGAPLMSWVLGGLGLYLIVSGAGD
;
A
#
# COMPACT_ATOMS: atom_id res chain seq x y z
N GLN A 1 -21.01 -23.95 -28.24
CA GLN A 1 -22.15 -23.75 -27.33
C GLN A 1 -21.88 -24.58 -26.10
N LEU A 2 -21.53 -23.97 -24.95
CA LEU A 2 -21.43 -24.68 -23.67
C LEU A 2 -21.57 -23.67 -22.53
N TYR A 3 -22.28 -24.07 -21.48
CA TYR A 3 -22.88 -23.30 -20.37
C TYR A 3 -24.25 -22.65 -20.63
N PRO A 4 -25.25 -23.40 -21.11
CA PRO A 4 -26.62 -23.15 -20.70
C PRO A 4 -26.80 -23.65 -19.26
N GLU A 5 -27.55 -22.89 -18.45
CA GLU A 5 -28.23 -23.36 -17.23
C GLU A 5 -27.43 -23.63 -15.92
N LEU A 6 -26.29 -22.96 -15.68
CA LEU A 6 -25.88 -22.75 -14.28
C LEU A 6 -26.49 -21.46 -13.76
N ASP A 7 -27.78 -21.54 -13.47
CA ASP A 7 -28.53 -20.48 -12.81
C ASP A 7 -27.98 -20.36 -11.36
N LEU A 8 -26.85 -19.67 -11.17
CA LEU A 8 -26.21 -19.42 -9.86
C LEU A 8 -27.23 -18.85 -8.87
N TRP A 9 -28.26 -18.20 -9.40
CA TRP A 9 -29.44 -17.75 -8.69
C TRP A 9 -30.28 -18.86 -8.06
N ARG A 10 -30.55 -19.97 -8.79
CA ARG A 10 -31.29 -21.12 -8.25
C ARG A 10 -30.54 -21.78 -7.09
N THR A 11 -29.21 -21.81 -7.16
CA THR A 11 -28.37 -22.45 -6.14
C THR A 11 -28.12 -21.55 -4.92
N ALA A 12 -28.00 -20.23 -5.11
CA ALA A 12 -27.69 -19.29 -4.02
C ALA A 12 -28.93 -18.81 -3.22
N LYS A 13 -30.13 -18.86 -3.82
CA LYS A 13 -31.40 -18.46 -3.18
C LYS A 13 -31.61 -19.05 -1.77
N PRO A 14 -31.49 -20.36 -1.52
CA PRO A 14 -31.75 -20.94 -0.21
C PRO A 14 -30.79 -20.44 0.89
N PHE A 15 -29.52 -20.19 0.57
CA PHE A 15 -28.53 -19.70 1.53
C PHE A 15 -28.76 -18.24 1.93
N LEU A 16 -29.15 -17.40 0.97
CA LEU A 16 -29.59 -16.03 1.22
C LEU A 16 -30.82 -16.00 2.12
N GLU A 17 -31.79 -16.89 1.87
CA GLU A 17 -33.02 -16.99 2.65
C GLU A 17 -32.80 -17.46 4.10
N GLN A 18 -31.70 -18.18 4.36
CA GLN A 18 -31.26 -18.56 5.71
C GLN A 18 -30.48 -17.41 6.36
N TRP A 19 -29.50 -16.83 5.68
CA TRP A 19 -28.69 -15.71 6.20
C TRP A 19 -29.52 -14.47 6.55
N VAL A 20 -30.49 -14.10 5.70
CA VAL A 20 -31.42 -12.99 5.97
C VAL A 20 -32.31 -13.31 7.17
N ARG A 21 -32.66 -14.57 7.39
CA ARG A 21 -33.51 -15.00 8.51
C ARG A 21 -32.73 -15.02 9.83
N GLU A 22 -31.42 -15.26 9.77
CA GLU A 22 -30.53 -15.44 10.92
C GLU A 22 -29.89 -14.14 11.42
N ARG A 23 -29.43 -13.24 10.53
CA ARG A 23 -28.70 -12.00 10.91
C ARG A 23 -29.52 -10.73 10.85
N VAL A 24 -30.66 -10.74 10.19
CA VAL A 24 -31.41 -9.55 9.86
C VAL A 24 -32.81 -9.74 10.46
N GLY A 25 -33.38 -8.71 11.09
CA GLY A 25 -34.79 -8.72 11.50
C GLY A 25 -35.70 -8.81 10.27
N GLY A 26 -35.79 -9.99 9.66
CA GLY A 26 -36.20 -10.18 8.26
C GLY A 26 -37.60 -9.67 7.99
N ARG A 27 -38.49 -9.66 8.98
CA ARG A 27 -39.85 -9.11 8.84
C ARG A 27 -39.89 -7.60 8.63
N ALA A 28 -39.00 -6.83 9.26
CA ALA A 28 -38.97 -5.37 9.10
C ALA A 28 -38.32 -5.00 7.77
N ILE A 29 -37.19 -5.64 7.44
CA ILE A 29 -36.48 -5.37 6.19
C ILE A 29 -37.24 -5.90 4.98
N LEU A 30 -37.88 -7.07 5.02
CA LEU A 30 -38.75 -7.53 3.93
C LEU A 30 -39.96 -6.61 3.72
N ARG A 31 -40.48 -6.02 4.79
CA ARG A 31 -41.62 -5.08 4.71
C ARG A 31 -41.19 -3.75 4.10
N GLU A 32 -40.01 -3.26 4.47
CA GLU A 32 -39.41 -2.05 3.91
C GLU A 32 -39.02 -2.28 2.43
N LEU A 33 -38.38 -3.40 2.14
CA LEU A 33 -38.01 -3.81 0.79
C LEU A 33 -39.24 -4.00 -0.10
N LYS A 34 -40.32 -4.62 0.40
CA LYS A 34 -41.57 -4.80 -0.36
C LYS A 34 -42.28 -3.48 -0.64
N GLN A 35 -42.20 -2.52 0.29
CA GLN A 35 -42.75 -1.17 0.09
C GLN A 35 -41.93 -0.37 -0.93
N GLN A 36 -40.60 -0.55 -0.95
CA GLN A 36 -39.70 0.16 -1.87
C GLN A 36 -39.45 -0.57 -3.20
N ALA A 37 -39.76 -1.87 -3.28
CA ALA A 37 -39.59 -2.73 -4.45
C ALA A 37 -40.24 -2.19 -5.73
N PRO A 38 -41.51 -1.73 -5.74
CA PRO A 38 -42.10 -1.18 -6.96
C PRO A 38 -41.36 0.06 -7.47
N ARG A 39 -40.84 0.91 -6.58
CA ARG A 39 -40.05 2.09 -6.95
C ARG A 39 -38.66 1.71 -7.50
N TRP A 40 -38.06 0.64 -7.00
CA TRP A 40 -36.78 0.13 -7.52
C TRP A 40 -36.94 -0.59 -8.86
N ALA A 41 -38.07 -1.26 -9.09
CA ALA A 41 -38.38 -1.91 -10.37
C ALA A 41 -38.38 -0.95 -11.56
N GLU A 42 -38.69 0.34 -11.34
CA GLU A 42 -38.62 1.39 -12.37
C GLU A 42 -37.19 1.84 -12.70
N THR A 43 -36.25 1.68 -11.76
CA THR A 43 -34.85 2.17 -11.89
C THR A 43 -33.85 1.06 -12.23
N LEU A 44 -34.14 -0.18 -11.80
CA LEU A 44 -33.42 -1.41 -12.09
C LEU A 44 -33.08 -1.64 -13.58
N PRO A 45 -33.94 -1.31 -14.57
CA PRO A 45 -33.66 -1.57 -15.97
C PRO A 45 -32.41 -0.87 -16.51
N ARG A 46 -31.98 0.23 -15.88
CA ARG A 46 -30.81 1.02 -16.32
C ARG A 46 -29.48 0.57 -15.71
N LEU A 47 -29.51 -0.15 -14.59
CA LEU A 47 -28.31 -0.69 -13.93
C LEU A 47 -27.49 -1.68 -14.77
N PRO A 48 -28.08 -2.65 -15.50
CA PRO A 48 -27.28 -3.61 -16.27
C PRO A 48 -26.50 -2.93 -17.39
N VAL A 49 -27.03 -1.84 -17.97
CA VAL A 49 -26.35 -1.06 -19.00
C VAL A 49 -25.12 -0.35 -18.42
N LEU A 50 -25.28 0.37 -17.30
CA LEU A 50 -24.17 1.03 -16.61
C LEU A 50 -23.10 0.04 -16.16
N LEU A 51 -23.51 -1.11 -15.62
CA LEU A 51 -22.58 -2.17 -15.25
C LEU A 51 -21.87 -2.74 -16.48
N HIS A 52 -22.59 -2.98 -17.57
CA HIS A 52 -22.01 -3.45 -18.82
C HIS A 52 -20.99 -2.44 -19.36
N ASP A 53 -21.29 -1.15 -19.34
CA ASP A 53 -20.39 -0.10 -19.79
C ASP A 53 -19.11 -0.04 -18.95
N VAL A 54 -19.23 -0.13 -17.61
CA VAL A 54 -18.07 -0.16 -16.69
C VAL A 54 -17.25 -1.44 -16.87
N LEU A 55 -17.90 -2.60 -16.99
CA LEU A 55 -17.25 -3.89 -17.21
C LEU A 55 -16.58 -3.94 -18.58
N LYS A 56 -17.20 -3.36 -19.61
CA LYS A 56 -16.63 -3.24 -20.96
C LYS A 56 -15.42 -2.31 -20.96
N GLN A 57 -15.52 -1.15 -20.29
CA GLN A 57 -14.41 -0.23 -20.13
C GLN A 57 -13.22 -0.87 -19.38
N SER A 58 -13.51 -1.71 -18.36
CA SER A 58 -12.50 -2.51 -17.65
C SER A 58 -11.88 -3.59 -18.53
N SER A 59 -12.71 -4.37 -19.24
CA SER A 59 -12.29 -5.48 -20.09
C SER A 59 -11.54 -5.03 -21.34
N GLU A 60 -11.86 -3.87 -21.89
CA GLU A 60 -11.16 -3.26 -23.03
C GLU A 60 -9.87 -2.55 -22.58
N GLY A 61 -9.51 -2.62 -21.29
CA GLY A 61 -8.35 -1.94 -20.74
C GLY A 61 -8.46 -0.42 -20.83
N GLN A 62 -9.64 0.14 -21.08
CA GLN A 62 -9.90 1.59 -21.04
C GLN A 62 -10.03 2.12 -19.61
N LEU A 63 -10.22 1.20 -18.65
CA LEU A 63 -9.99 1.40 -17.22
C LEU A 63 -8.49 1.22 -16.89
N GLN A 64 -7.62 1.46 -17.87
CA GLN A 64 -6.28 1.96 -17.58
C GLN A 64 -6.49 3.17 -16.69
N MET A 65 -6.20 3.03 -15.39
CA MET A 65 -5.83 4.17 -14.57
C MET A 65 -4.96 5.04 -15.45
N ARG A 66 -5.39 6.27 -15.74
CA ARG A 66 -4.60 7.25 -16.47
C ARG A 66 -3.42 7.65 -15.58
N LEU A 67 -2.56 6.69 -15.26
CA LEU A 67 -1.22 6.92 -14.79
C LEU A 67 -0.54 7.48 -16.02
N THR A 68 -0.54 8.80 -16.10
CA THR A 68 0.13 9.51 -17.18
C THR A 68 1.57 9.01 -17.16
N SER A 69 2.19 8.81 -18.33
CA SER A 69 3.60 8.44 -18.40
C SER A 69 4.47 9.37 -17.55
N GLU A 70 4.03 10.63 -17.40
CA GLU A 70 4.59 11.64 -16.51
C GLU A 70 4.54 11.25 -15.03
N ASP A 71 3.38 10.84 -14.49
CA ASP A 71 3.22 10.39 -13.09
C ASP A 71 4.13 9.20 -12.75
N LEU A 72 4.24 8.24 -13.68
CA LEU A 72 5.12 7.09 -13.52
C LEU A 72 6.60 7.50 -13.53
N THR A 73 6.97 8.51 -14.31
CA THR A 73 8.34 9.03 -14.32
C THR A 73 8.67 9.81 -13.05
N GLU A 74 7.70 10.52 -12.47
CA GLU A 74 7.84 11.25 -11.22
C GLU A 74 8.07 10.28 -10.05
N ILE A 75 7.20 9.27 -9.90
CA ILE A 75 7.35 8.23 -8.87
C ILE A 75 8.71 7.51 -9.01
N ARG A 76 9.12 7.16 -10.23
CA ARG A 76 10.43 6.52 -10.47
C ARG A 76 11.61 7.44 -10.13
N ARG A 77 11.46 8.76 -10.25
CA ARG A 77 12.51 9.73 -9.89
C ARG A 77 12.61 9.87 -8.38
N GLU A 78 11.49 9.94 -7.67
CA GLU A 78 11.46 9.98 -6.20
C GLU A 78 12.09 8.72 -5.60
N ILE A 79 11.69 7.53 -6.07
CA ILE A 79 12.26 6.25 -5.62
C ILE A 79 13.78 6.20 -5.85
N ARG A 80 14.26 6.66 -7.02
CA ARG A 80 15.70 6.66 -7.32
C ARG A 80 16.49 7.63 -6.44
N ARG A 81 15.93 8.80 -6.13
CA ARG A 81 16.57 9.78 -5.23
C ARG A 81 16.65 9.24 -3.80
N ALA A 82 15.54 8.68 -3.29
CA ALA A 82 15.49 8.07 -1.98
C ALA A 82 16.50 6.91 -1.88
N ASN A 83 16.48 5.98 -2.85
CA ASN A 83 17.39 4.84 -2.86
C ASN A 83 18.87 5.27 -2.89
N ARG A 84 19.23 6.26 -3.72
CA ARG A 84 20.62 6.75 -3.76
C ARG A 84 21.08 7.32 -2.42
N ARG A 85 20.22 8.08 -1.72
CA ARG A 85 20.51 8.59 -0.37
C ARG A 85 20.64 7.46 0.64
N THR A 86 19.71 6.51 0.65
CA THR A 86 19.75 5.35 1.55
C THR A 86 21.02 4.52 1.33
N VAL A 87 21.37 4.22 0.08
CA VAL A 87 22.60 3.50 -0.26
C VAL A 87 23.84 4.27 0.21
N GLN A 88 23.89 5.58 -0.01
CA GLN A 88 25.02 6.41 0.44
C GLN A 88 25.15 6.40 1.97
N SER A 89 24.05 6.50 2.71
CA SER A 89 24.07 6.44 4.18
C SER A 89 24.48 5.06 4.71
N VAL A 90 24.00 3.98 4.10
CA VAL A 90 24.36 2.60 4.48
C VAL A 90 25.85 2.34 4.21
N VAL A 91 26.34 2.70 3.02
CA VAL A 91 27.77 2.55 2.68
C VAL A 91 28.63 3.40 3.60
N GLY A 92 28.24 4.66 3.85
CA GLY A 92 28.93 5.55 4.78
C GLY A 92 29.01 4.98 6.20
N ALA A 93 27.89 4.48 6.73
CA ALA A 93 27.85 3.86 8.05
C ALA A 93 28.71 2.58 8.11
N ALA A 94 28.65 1.73 7.08
CA ALA A 94 29.45 0.50 7.01
C ALA A 94 30.95 0.81 6.98
N LEU A 95 31.38 1.81 6.21
CA LEU A 95 32.78 2.25 6.16
C LEU A 95 33.24 2.82 7.51
N VAL A 96 32.39 3.61 8.17
CA VAL A 96 32.67 4.18 9.49
C VAL A 96 32.79 3.08 10.56
N ILE A 97 31.89 2.09 10.55
CA ILE A 97 31.96 0.92 11.44
C ILE A 97 33.23 0.11 11.15
N SER A 98 33.56 -0.10 9.88
CA SER A 98 34.76 -0.84 9.48
C SER A 98 36.04 -0.11 9.93
N ALA A 99 36.13 1.20 9.73
CA ALA A 99 37.25 2.02 10.20
C ALA A 99 37.37 2.00 11.73
N ALA A 100 36.25 2.10 12.44
CA ALA A 100 36.20 2.00 13.90
C ALA A 100 36.67 0.62 14.40
N ALA A 101 36.25 -0.46 13.73
CA ALA A 101 36.66 -1.82 14.06
C ALA A 101 38.16 -2.02 13.82
N VAL A 102 38.70 -1.55 12.70
CA VAL A 102 40.14 -1.61 12.41
C VAL A 102 40.95 -0.80 13.43
N TYR A 103 40.50 0.41 13.78
CA TYR A 103 41.15 1.22 14.81
C TYR A 103 41.06 0.59 16.21
N GLY A 104 39.92 0.00 16.58
CA GLY A 104 39.73 -0.65 17.88
C GLY A 104 40.52 -1.94 18.02
N LEU A 105 40.65 -2.73 16.95
CA LEU A 105 41.36 -4.01 16.95
C LEU A 105 42.88 -3.87 16.77
N SER A 106 43.36 -2.75 16.21
CA SER A 106 44.81 -2.53 15.97
C SER A 106 45.61 -2.09 17.20
N GLY A 107 44.98 -1.97 18.38
CA GLY A 107 45.70 -1.68 19.63
C GLY A 107 46.38 -0.32 19.69
N TYR A 108 46.01 0.61 18.80
CA TYR A 108 46.58 1.95 18.72
C TYR A 108 46.17 2.76 19.95
N GLN A 109 47.13 3.16 20.78
CA GLN A 109 46.87 3.90 22.03
C GLN A 109 46.35 5.32 21.68
N PRO A 110 45.06 5.63 21.91
CA PRO A 110 44.48 6.88 21.46
C PRO A 110 44.84 8.01 22.42
N HIS A 111 45.06 9.21 21.90
CA HIS A 111 45.02 10.43 22.71
C HIS A 111 43.59 10.58 23.26
N MET A 112 43.43 10.33 24.55
CA MET A 112 42.15 10.45 25.25
C MET A 112 41.83 11.93 25.43
N VAL A 113 40.66 12.36 24.96
CA VAL A 113 40.13 13.69 25.24
C VAL A 113 38.87 13.50 26.08
N TRP A 114 38.92 13.96 27.32
CA TRP A 114 37.77 13.88 28.24
C TRP A 114 37.28 12.45 28.53
N GLY A 115 38.22 11.50 28.66
CA GLY A 115 37.91 10.12 29.03
C GLY A 115 37.37 9.24 27.90
N ALA A 116 37.20 9.79 26.69
CA ALA A 116 36.84 9.03 25.49
C ALA A 116 37.87 9.25 24.38
N PRO A 117 38.11 8.25 23.51
CA PRO A 117 38.90 8.43 22.30
C PRO A 117 38.28 9.53 21.41
N LEU A 118 39.11 10.37 20.79
CA LEU A 118 38.66 11.43 19.87
C LEU A 118 37.74 10.89 18.76
N MET A 119 38.00 9.66 18.30
CA MET A 119 37.20 8.99 17.28
C MET A 119 35.75 8.73 17.71
N SER A 120 35.49 8.46 19.00
CA SER A 120 34.12 8.27 19.50
C SER A 120 33.28 9.54 19.36
N TRP A 121 33.89 10.71 19.53
CA TRP A 121 33.24 12.00 19.30
C TRP A 121 32.96 12.25 17.81
N VAL A 122 33.90 11.90 16.93
CA VAL A 122 33.72 12.01 15.47
C VAL A 122 32.59 11.08 15.00
N LEU A 123 32.57 9.83 15.46
CA LEU A 123 31.51 8.86 15.17
C LEU A 123 30.14 9.32 15.70
N GLY A 124 30.08 9.77 16.95
CA GLY A 124 28.84 10.25 17.56
C GLY A 124 28.29 11.50 16.86
N GLY A 125 29.16 12.45 16.50
CA GLY A 125 28.80 13.64 15.75
C GLY A 125 28.30 13.32 14.34
N LEU A 126 28.95 12.38 13.65
CA LEU A 126 28.57 11.96 12.30
C LEU A 126 27.25 11.17 12.31
N GLY A 127 27.01 10.34 13.33
CA GLY A 127 25.74 9.66 13.55
C GLY A 127 24.60 10.64 13.83
N LEU A 128 24.82 11.63 14.69
CA LEU A 128 23.83 12.67 14.98
C LEU A 128 23.52 13.52 13.74
N TYR A 129 24.56 13.89 12.99
CA TYR A 129 24.42 14.64 11.74
C TYR A 129 23.60 13.89 10.68
N LEU A 130 23.79 12.57 10.56
CA LEU A 130 22.98 11.74 9.64
C LEU A 130 21.51 11.62 10.08
N ILE A 131 21.24 11.52 11.38
CA ILE A 131 19.87 11.50 11.90
C ILE A 131 19.16 12.83 11.64
N VAL A 132 19.84 13.96 11.89
CA VAL A 132 19.28 15.29 11.69
C VAL A 132 19.08 15.61 10.20
N SER A 133 20.03 15.21 9.34
CA SER A 133 19.90 15.42 7.88
C SER A 133 18.91 14.47 7.21
N GLY A 134 18.59 13.32 7.80
CA GLY A 134 17.56 12.39 7.32
C GLY A 134 16.15 12.72 7.78
N ALA A 135 15.98 13.52 8.84
CA ALA A 135 14.68 13.87 9.42
C ALA A 135 14.04 15.16 8.82
N GLY A 136 14.74 15.83 7.90
CA GLY A 136 14.34 17.15 7.37
C GLY A 136 13.64 17.16 6.01
N ASP A 137 13.29 16.01 5.43
CA ASP A 137 12.40 15.91 4.26
C ASP A 137 10.99 15.45 4.70
#